data_AF-F8EA11-F1
#
_entry.id   AF-F8EA11-F1
#
_cell.length_a   1.000
_cell.length_b   1.000
_cell.length_c   1.000
_cell.angle_alpha   90.00
_cell.angle_beta   90.00
_cell.angle_gamma   90.00
#
_symmetry.space_group_name_H-M   'P 1'
#
loop_
_entity.id
_entity.type
_entity.pdbx_description
1 polymer ?
#
loop_
_entity_poly.entity_id
_entity_poly.type
_entity_poly.pdbx_seq_one_letter_code
_entity_poly.pdbx_strand_id
1 'polypeptide(L)'
;MDYKIIKQYLDKQNIKVVETYDFEKKKVKYSEKIKGWKIDKFRGDEEIVRAFVLAKLVNELGYKPENIEIEKEYDIGRPKVNKPRIDVIVRDNEGNAFLYIELKSPQDYEKDKDEVIEKQLFNLASQEKGQGYDVKYLTLFSIEIVNGEIKDKCIIIDYDKFPSFDSWEKVRDFSDEIPARYGLAQKEPYVKGGKKDLETNFSKEQLDNMRKGLHNVLWGGGGTDDNDVFASLVNIILAKIQDEDEKETGNKWGQVSYA
;
A
#
# COMPACT_ATOMS: atom_id res chain seq x y z
N MET A 1 2.55 10.71 -12.65
CA MET A 1 3.17 10.99 -11.34
C MET A 1 3.98 12.30 -11.42
N ASP A 2 3.88 13.19 -10.43
CA ASP A 2 4.65 14.45 -10.38
C ASP A 2 6.02 14.23 -9.69
N TYR A 3 7.06 14.07 -10.49
CA TYR A 3 8.42 13.81 -10.00
C TYR A 3 9.04 15.00 -9.26
N LYS A 4 8.55 16.23 -9.47
CA LYS A 4 9.12 17.41 -8.81
C LYS A 4 8.84 17.38 -7.31
N ILE A 5 7.63 17.00 -6.92
CA ILE A 5 7.22 16.88 -5.53
C ILE A 5 8.02 15.76 -4.84
N ILE A 6 8.15 14.60 -5.50
CA ILE A 6 8.94 13.48 -4.97
C ILE A 6 10.42 13.87 -4.84
N LYS A 7 10.97 14.58 -5.82
CA LYS A 7 12.34 15.11 -5.73
C LYS A 7 12.51 16.03 -4.51
N GLN A 8 11.59 16.98 -4.32
CA GLN A 8 11.61 17.89 -3.18
C GLN A 8 11.53 17.16 -1.85
N TYR A 9 10.71 16.10 -1.79
CA TYR A 9 10.63 15.22 -0.63
C TYR A 9 11.98 14.55 -0.34
N LEU A 10 12.60 13.90 -1.33
CA LEU A 10 13.90 13.21 -1.18
C LEU A 10 15.05 14.18 -0.85
N ASP A 11 15.03 15.38 -1.44
CA ASP A 11 16.03 16.42 -1.20
C ASP A 11 16.07 16.84 0.27
N LYS A 12 14.91 16.88 0.94
CA LYS A 12 14.74 17.30 2.35
C LYS A 12 15.14 16.26 3.38
N GLN A 13 15.31 14.99 2.99
CA GLN A 13 15.57 13.91 3.95
C GLN A 13 16.94 14.03 4.61
N ASN A 14 17.00 13.82 5.92
CA ASN A 14 18.24 13.91 6.69
C ASN A 14 19.14 12.68 6.44
N ILE A 15 18.56 11.48 6.52
CA ILE A 15 19.23 10.22 6.23
C ILE A 15 19.04 9.91 4.75
N LYS A 16 20.14 9.96 3.98
CA LYS A 16 20.15 9.72 2.53
C LYS A 16 20.17 8.23 2.19
N VAL A 17 19.06 7.54 2.45
CA VAL A 17 18.89 6.13 2.03
C VAL A 17 18.66 5.97 0.52
N VAL A 18 18.12 7.00 -0.13
CA VAL A 18 18.19 7.17 -1.58
C VAL A 18 19.35 8.11 -1.85
N GLU A 19 20.53 7.54 -2.12
CA GLU A 19 21.79 8.28 -2.23
C GLU A 19 21.89 9.09 -3.52
N THR A 20 21.31 8.57 -4.60
CA THR A 20 21.30 9.22 -5.91
C THR A 20 19.96 8.98 -6.56
N TYR A 21 19.40 10.02 -7.17
CA TYR A 21 18.18 9.93 -7.97
C TYR A 21 18.20 11.02 -9.04
N ASP A 22 17.98 10.61 -10.28
CA ASP A 22 17.82 11.48 -11.45
C ASP A 22 16.66 10.91 -12.27
N PHE A 23 15.48 11.52 -12.14
CA PHE A 23 14.27 11.05 -12.81
C PHE A 23 14.34 11.18 -14.33
N GLU A 24 15.07 12.19 -14.85
CA GLU A 24 15.24 12.39 -16.29
C GLU A 24 16.16 11.34 -16.89
N LYS A 25 17.30 11.08 -16.26
CA LYS A 25 18.24 10.04 -16.68
C LYS A 25 17.86 8.64 -16.19
N LYS A 26 16.74 8.52 -15.47
CA LYS A 26 16.24 7.30 -14.84
C LYS A 26 17.30 6.60 -13.99
N LYS A 27 18.11 7.34 -13.24
CA LYS A 27 19.13 6.76 -12.34
C LYS A 27 18.64 6.77 -10.90
N VAL A 28 18.92 5.70 -10.17
CA VAL A 28 18.70 5.64 -8.73
C VAL A 28 19.82 4.85 -8.08
N LYS A 29 20.15 5.15 -6.83
CA LYS A 29 21.02 4.31 -6.00
C LYS A 29 20.53 4.35 -4.56
N TYR A 30 20.37 3.18 -3.97
CA TYR A 30 20.03 3.05 -2.56
C TYR A 30 21.29 2.82 -1.71
N SER A 31 21.20 3.20 -0.44
CA SER A 31 22.27 3.05 0.54
C SER A 31 22.71 1.60 0.68
N GLU A 32 24.01 1.35 0.72
CA GLU A 32 24.62 0.02 0.90
C GLU A 32 24.28 -0.64 2.25
N LYS A 33 23.69 0.11 3.19
CA LYS A 33 23.12 -0.43 4.42
C LYS A 33 21.85 -1.27 4.20
N ILE A 34 21.10 -0.99 3.13
CA ILE A 34 19.90 -1.75 2.77
C ILE A 34 20.35 -3.08 2.15
N LYS A 35 19.79 -4.18 2.62
CA LYS A 35 20.10 -5.53 2.14
C LYS A 35 19.35 -5.82 0.84
N GLY A 36 19.87 -6.74 0.03
CA GLY A 36 19.19 -7.21 -1.19
C GLY A 36 19.83 -6.67 -2.47
N TRP A 37 19.02 -6.46 -3.50
CA TRP A 37 19.51 -6.16 -4.85
C TRP A 37 20.12 -4.76 -4.97
N LYS A 38 21.18 -4.64 -5.78
CA LYS A 38 21.71 -3.35 -6.20
C LYS A 38 20.89 -2.82 -7.38
N ILE A 39 20.15 -1.74 -7.15
CA ILE A 39 19.32 -1.08 -8.15
C ILE A 39 20.02 0.22 -8.58
N ASP A 40 20.15 0.40 -9.90
CA ASP A 40 20.88 1.51 -10.52
C ASP A 40 20.00 2.44 -11.38
N LYS A 41 18.74 2.05 -11.63
CA LYS A 41 17.84 2.77 -12.54
C LYS A 41 16.36 2.68 -12.18
N PHE A 42 15.63 3.76 -12.45
CA PHE A 42 14.16 3.80 -12.41
C PHE A 42 13.59 3.06 -13.62
N ARG A 43 13.08 1.84 -13.41
CA ARG A 43 12.47 1.02 -14.48
C ARG A 43 11.02 1.39 -14.78
N GLY A 44 10.33 1.98 -13.81
CA GLY A 44 8.96 2.47 -13.91
C GLY A 44 8.58 3.23 -12.64
N ASP A 45 7.33 3.69 -12.58
CA ASP A 45 6.81 4.50 -11.47
C ASP A 45 6.84 3.74 -10.13
N GLU A 46 6.76 2.41 -10.13
CA GLU A 46 6.89 1.57 -8.93
C GLU A 46 8.25 1.74 -8.24
N GLU A 47 9.34 1.89 -9.00
CA GLU A 47 10.67 2.16 -8.42
C GLU A 47 10.74 3.55 -7.78
N ILE A 48 9.95 4.51 -8.28
CA ILE A 48 9.83 5.84 -7.69
C ILE A 48 9.05 5.76 -6.38
N VAL A 49 8.00 4.94 -6.32
CA VAL A 49 7.30 4.58 -5.08
C VAL A 49 8.27 3.95 -4.08
N ARG A 50 9.15 3.04 -4.53
CA ARG A 50 10.18 2.43 -3.69
C ARG A 50 11.12 3.48 -3.09
N ALA A 51 11.62 4.40 -3.89
CA ALA A 51 12.48 5.47 -3.40
C ALA A 51 11.79 6.33 -2.32
N PHE A 52 10.51 6.66 -2.53
CA PHE A 52 9.72 7.37 -1.53
C PHE A 52 9.54 6.57 -0.24
N VAL A 53 9.05 5.33 -0.31
CA VAL A 53 8.72 4.54 0.89
C VAL A 53 9.97 4.21 1.71
N LEU A 54 11.11 3.93 1.07
CA LEU A 54 12.39 3.70 1.77
C LEU A 54 12.83 4.94 2.56
N ALA A 55 12.73 6.12 1.94
CA ALA A 55 13.03 7.38 2.61
C ALA A 55 12.11 7.63 3.81
N LYS A 56 10.80 7.39 3.63
CA LYS A 56 9.78 7.56 4.67
C LYS A 56 9.99 6.62 5.85
N LEU A 57 10.19 5.32 5.59
CA LEU A 57 10.44 4.29 6.60
C LEU A 57 11.57 4.72 7.53
N VAL A 58 12.64 5.28 6.98
CA VAL A 58 13.83 5.63 7.75
C VAL A 58 13.72 7.00 8.43
N ASN A 59 13.25 8.02 7.73
CA ASN A 59 13.30 9.40 8.23
C ASN A 59 12.08 9.80 9.06
N GLU A 60 10.91 9.22 8.77
CA GLU A 60 9.65 9.56 9.45
C GLU A 60 9.23 8.47 10.44
N LEU A 61 9.35 7.21 10.03
CA LEU A 61 8.85 6.08 10.82
C LEU A 61 9.92 5.47 11.72
N GLY A 62 11.18 5.91 11.60
CA GLY A 62 12.26 5.56 12.53
C GLY A 62 12.80 4.14 12.39
N TYR A 63 12.59 3.49 11.25
CA TYR A 63 13.23 2.22 10.93
C TYR A 63 14.69 2.42 10.58
N LYS A 64 15.50 1.42 10.92
CA LYS A 64 16.93 1.41 10.62
C LYS A 64 17.16 0.92 9.18
N PRO A 65 18.01 1.59 8.36
CA PRO A 65 18.34 1.10 7.03
C PRO A 65 18.88 -0.33 7.02
N GLU A 66 19.61 -0.72 8.07
CA GLU A 66 20.22 -2.05 8.22
C GLU A 66 19.20 -3.18 8.40
N ASN A 67 17.97 -2.82 8.77
CA ASN A 67 16.84 -3.73 8.96
C ASN A 67 15.95 -3.83 7.71
N ILE A 68 16.24 -3.07 6.66
CA ILE A 68 15.47 -3.10 5.41
C ILE A 68 16.17 -4.03 4.42
N GLU A 69 15.37 -4.88 3.78
CA GLU A 69 15.77 -5.78 2.70
C GLU A 69 14.86 -5.53 1.49
N ILE A 70 15.42 -5.48 0.28
CA ILE A 70 14.66 -5.25 -0.95
C ILE A 70 14.86 -6.37 -1.97
N GLU A 71 13.82 -6.63 -2.76
CA GLU A 71 13.83 -7.59 -3.87
C GLU A 71 14.24 -9.02 -3.41
N LYS A 72 13.72 -9.46 -2.24
CA LYS A 72 14.01 -10.82 -1.74
C LYS A 72 13.31 -11.85 -2.62
N GLU A 73 14.09 -12.74 -3.22
CA GLU A 73 13.59 -13.82 -4.07
C GLU A 73 13.24 -15.08 -3.27
N TYR A 74 12.22 -15.82 -3.72
CA TYR A 74 11.84 -17.12 -3.18
C TYR A 74 11.94 -18.22 -4.24
N ASP A 75 12.48 -19.36 -3.85
CA ASP A 75 12.56 -20.54 -4.70
C ASP A 75 11.28 -21.38 -4.57
N ILE A 76 10.31 -21.12 -5.45
CA ILE A 76 9.02 -21.85 -5.44
C ILE A 76 8.97 -22.87 -6.59
N GLY A 77 9.10 -24.15 -6.23
CA GLY A 77 8.88 -25.29 -7.13
C GLY A 77 10.08 -25.65 -8.03
N ARG A 78 9.83 -26.40 -9.12
CA ARG A 78 10.86 -26.74 -10.14
C ARG A 78 11.49 -25.46 -10.70
N PRO A 79 12.73 -25.51 -11.24
CA PRO A 79 13.41 -24.32 -11.75
C PRO A 79 12.54 -23.55 -12.74
N LYS A 80 11.92 -22.46 -12.27
CA LYS A 80 11.22 -21.51 -13.12
C LYS A 80 12.22 -20.46 -13.57
N VAL A 81 12.04 -19.96 -14.79
CA VAL A 81 12.85 -18.86 -15.33
C VAL A 81 12.62 -17.57 -14.55
N ASN A 82 11.40 -17.37 -14.01
CA ASN A 82 11.04 -16.22 -13.18
C ASN A 82 10.83 -16.65 -11.73
N LYS A 83 11.69 -16.16 -10.83
CA LYS A 83 11.54 -16.33 -9.39
C LYS A 83 10.61 -15.26 -8.82
N PRO A 84 9.61 -15.64 -8.00
CA PRO A 84 8.80 -14.68 -7.28
C PRO A 84 9.66 -13.90 -6.28
N ARG A 85 9.27 -12.65 -6.05
CA ARG A 85 9.99 -11.70 -5.20
C ARG A 85 9.02 -10.88 -4.38
N ILE A 86 9.47 -10.41 -3.23
CA ILE A 86 8.82 -9.34 -2.47
C ILE A 86 9.67 -8.07 -2.58
N ASP A 87 9.01 -6.92 -2.70
CA ASP A 87 9.69 -5.65 -2.95
C ASP A 87 10.49 -5.14 -1.76
N VAL A 88 9.88 -5.11 -0.57
CA VAL A 88 10.52 -4.59 0.65
C VAL A 88 10.13 -5.42 1.86
N ILE A 89 11.11 -5.80 2.68
CA ILE A 89 10.93 -6.36 4.02
C ILE A 89 11.57 -5.42 5.03
N VAL A 90 10.85 -5.06 6.08
CA VAL A 90 11.42 -4.42 7.27
C VAL A 90 11.50 -5.46 8.38
N ARG A 91 12.72 -5.85 8.75
CA ARG A 91 12.96 -6.85 9.79
C ARG A 91 12.96 -6.23 11.19
N ASP A 92 12.52 -6.98 12.18
CA ASP A 92 12.71 -6.63 13.59
C ASP A 92 14.11 -7.04 14.11
N ASN A 93 14.32 -6.88 15.42
CA ASN A 93 15.61 -7.21 16.03
C ASN A 93 15.86 -8.73 16.15
N GLU A 94 14.81 -9.55 16.02
CA GLU A 94 14.89 -11.02 16.02
C GLU A 94 15.11 -11.56 14.60
N GLY A 95 14.97 -10.69 13.58
CA GLY A 95 15.13 -11.02 12.17
C GLY A 95 13.82 -11.38 11.48
N ASN A 96 12.68 -11.33 12.18
CA ASN A 96 11.36 -11.60 11.62
C ASN A 96 10.90 -10.45 10.73
N ALA A 97 10.03 -10.72 9.76
CA ALA A 97 9.48 -9.73 8.85
C ALA A 97 8.34 -8.95 9.54
N PHE A 98 8.65 -7.77 10.05
CA PHE A 98 7.65 -6.92 10.69
C PHE A 98 6.73 -6.26 9.65
N LEU A 99 7.29 -5.66 8.60
CA LEU A 99 6.55 -5.23 7.41
C LEU A 99 6.98 -6.05 6.21
N TYR A 100 6.01 -6.57 5.47
CA TYR A 100 6.19 -7.36 4.26
C TYR A 100 5.45 -6.70 3.11
N ILE A 101 6.17 -5.91 2.31
CA ILE A 101 5.58 -4.86 1.46
C ILE A 101 5.74 -5.23 -0.02
N GLU A 102 4.61 -5.26 -0.73
CA GLU A 102 4.51 -5.25 -2.18
C GLU A 102 4.16 -3.84 -2.64
N LEU A 103 4.89 -3.33 -3.62
CA LEU A 103 4.71 -2.00 -4.18
C LEU A 103 3.91 -2.08 -5.47
N LYS A 104 3.18 -1.00 -5.77
CA LYS A 104 2.57 -0.78 -7.08
C LYS A 104 2.76 0.67 -7.50
N SER A 105 2.84 0.89 -8.81
CA SER A 105 2.68 2.23 -9.37
C SER A 105 1.29 2.80 -9.02
N PRO A 106 1.10 4.13 -8.94
CA PRO A 106 -0.21 4.72 -8.66
C PRO A 106 -1.29 4.28 -9.66
N GLN A 107 -0.90 4.03 -10.91
CA GLN A 107 -1.82 3.63 -11.99
C GLN A 107 -2.20 2.14 -11.94
N ASP A 108 -1.35 1.31 -11.33
CA ASP A 108 -1.56 -0.14 -11.22
C ASP A 108 -2.08 -0.55 -9.85
N TYR A 109 -2.06 0.34 -8.85
CA TYR A 109 -2.49 0.02 -7.48
C TYR A 109 -3.92 -0.55 -7.39
N GLU A 110 -4.85 -0.09 -8.22
CA GLU A 110 -6.24 -0.58 -8.21
C GLU A 110 -6.47 -1.83 -9.06
N LYS A 111 -5.49 -2.24 -9.87
CA LYS A 111 -5.62 -3.37 -10.80
C LYS A 111 -5.31 -4.67 -10.07
N ASP A 112 -6.19 -5.66 -10.24
CA ASP A 112 -5.99 -7.04 -9.79
C ASP A 112 -5.52 -7.16 -8.32
N LYS A 113 -6.00 -6.26 -7.45
CA LYS A 113 -5.55 -6.14 -6.06
C LYS A 113 -5.63 -7.45 -5.30
N ASP A 114 -6.72 -8.18 -5.46
CA ASP A 114 -6.93 -9.45 -4.78
C ASP A 114 -5.93 -10.50 -5.23
N GLU A 115 -5.68 -10.59 -6.53
CA GLU A 115 -4.65 -11.49 -7.08
C GLU A 115 -3.25 -11.11 -6.57
N VAL A 116 -2.93 -9.81 -6.51
CA VAL A 116 -1.67 -9.31 -5.97
C VAL A 116 -1.54 -9.67 -4.48
N ILE A 117 -2.57 -9.39 -3.68
CA ILE A 117 -2.57 -9.68 -2.24
C ILE A 117 -2.46 -11.19 -1.99
N GLU A 118 -3.21 -12.01 -2.71
CA GLU A 118 -3.14 -13.46 -2.58
C GLU A 118 -1.76 -14.00 -3.00
N LYS A 119 -1.31 -13.67 -4.22
CA LYS A 119 -0.13 -14.31 -4.83
C LYS A 119 1.20 -13.71 -4.40
N GLN A 120 1.28 -12.39 -4.22
CA GLN A 120 2.53 -11.70 -3.91
C GLN A 120 2.70 -11.42 -2.41
N LEU A 121 1.60 -11.30 -1.65
CA LEU A 121 1.68 -11.15 -0.19
C LEU A 121 1.46 -12.48 0.52
N PHE A 122 0.23 -13.01 0.55
CA PHE A 122 -0.10 -14.20 1.35
C PHE A 122 0.75 -15.43 0.98
N ASN A 123 0.83 -15.76 -0.30
CA ASN A 123 1.57 -16.94 -0.75
C ASN A 123 3.07 -16.80 -0.48
N LEU A 124 3.68 -15.62 -0.67
CA LEU A 124 5.11 -15.43 -0.39
C LEU A 124 5.42 -15.34 1.10
N ALA A 125 4.55 -14.72 1.90
CA ALA A 125 4.68 -14.70 3.36
C ALA A 125 4.64 -16.12 3.97
N SER A 126 3.84 -17.02 3.38
CA SER A 126 3.87 -18.44 3.78
C SER A 126 5.24 -19.10 3.55
N GLN A 127 5.98 -18.68 2.51
CA GLN A 127 7.34 -19.15 2.25
C GLN A 127 8.34 -18.56 3.24
N GLU A 128 8.21 -17.28 3.59
CA GLU A 128 9.02 -16.63 4.62
C GLU A 128 8.87 -17.33 5.98
N LYS A 129 7.62 -17.65 6.37
CA LYS A 129 7.33 -18.49 7.53
C LYS A 129 7.94 -19.89 7.42
N GLY A 130 7.85 -20.51 6.25
CA GLY A 130 8.48 -21.82 5.98
C GLY A 130 10.01 -21.81 6.14
N GLN A 131 10.66 -20.66 5.97
CA GLN A 131 12.10 -20.48 6.21
C GLN A 131 12.45 -20.20 7.69
N GLY A 132 11.44 -20.14 8.58
CA GLY A 132 11.62 -19.94 10.02
C GLY A 132 11.57 -18.49 10.48
N TYR A 133 11.06 -17.57 9.65
CA TYR A 133 10.86 -16.17 10.02
C TYR A 133 9.38 -15.85 10.15
N ASP A 134 8.96 -15.30 11.29
CA ASP A 134 7.60 -14.82 11.42
C ASP A 134 7.34 -13.60 10.53
N VAL A 135 6.07 -13.40 10.18
CA VAL A 135 5.61 -12.28 9.36
C VAL A 135 4.46 -11.61 10.11
N LYS A 136 4.58 -10.31 10.41
CA LYS A 136 3.58 -9.59 11.19
C LYS A 136 2.53 -8.90 10.32
N TYR A 137 2.96 -8.02 9.41
CA TYR A 137 2.06 -7.26 8.55
C TYR A 137 2.35 -7.47 7.07
N LEU A 138 1.32 -7.85 6.31
CA LEU A 138 1.33 -7.81 4.85
C LEU A 138 0.89 -6.43 4.40
N THR A 139 1.66 -5.79 3.50
CA THR A 139 1.39 -4.41 3.08
C THR A 139 1.37 -4.31 1.55
N LEU A 140 0.24 -3.89 0.98
CA LEU A 140 0.21 -3.40 -0.40
C LEU A 140 0.32 -1.88 -0.38
N PHE A 141 1.35 -1.32 -1.02
CA PHE A 141 1.67 0.11 -0.91
C PHE A 141 1.82 0.81 -2.26
N SER A 142 1.28 2.03 -2.33
CA SER A 142 1.59 3.02 -3.36
C SER A 142 1.50 4.42 -2.76
N ILE A 143 1.61 5.43 -3.61
CA ILE A 143 1.42 6.83 -3.25
C ILE A 143 0.37 7.47 -4.13
N GLU A 144 -0.25 8.53 -3.64
CA GLU A 144 -0.95 9.50 -4.44
C GLU A 144 -0.39 10.89 -4.21
N ILE A 145 -0.57 11.78 -5.19
CA ILE A 145 -0.19 13.18 -5.07
C ILE A 145 -1.46 14.01 -5.16
N VAL A 146 -1.80 14.67 -4.06
CA VAL A 146 -3.00 15.52 -3.94
C VAL A 146 -2.55 16.89 -3.44
N ASN A 147 -2.92 17.95 -4.15
CA ASN A 147 -2.62 19.34 -3.77
C ASN A 147 -1.14 19.66 -3.55
N GLY A 148 -0.24 18.96 -4.23
CA GLY A 148 1.19 19.15 -4.03
C GLY A 148 1.79 18.33 -2.88
N GLU A 149 0.97 17.52 -2.19
CA GLU A 149 1.38 16.67 -1.09
C GLU A 149 1.36 15.20 -1.51
N ILE A 150 2.34 14.43 -1.02
CA ILE A 150 2.40 12.99 -1.22
C ILE A 150 1.62 12.35 -0.08
N LYS A 151 0.61 11.55 -0.41
CA LYS A 151 -0.16 10.75 0.55
C LYS A 151 0.12 9.27 0.34
N ASP A 152 0.21 8.54 1.45
CA ASP A 152 0.35 7.10 1.42
C ASP A 152 -0.98 6.47 0.99
N LYS A 153 -0.91 5.48 0.12
CA LYS A 153 -2.07 4.68 -0.29
C LYS A 153 -1.75 3.22 -0.02
N CYS A 154 -2.26 2.68 1.09
CA CYS A 154 -1.87 1.33 1.52
C CYS A 154 -2.99 0.50 2.15
N ILE A 155 -2.83 -0.81 2.06
CA ILE A 155 -3.62 -1.83 2.76
C ILE A 155 -2.63 -2.61 3.62
N ILE A 156 -2.82 -2.61 4.93
CA ILE A 156 -2.00 -3.32 5.90
C ILE A 156 -2.84 -4.38 6.60
N ILE A 157 -2.48 -5.64 6.42
CA ILE A 157 -3.19 -6.82 6.94
C ILE A 157 -2.35 -7.43 8.06
N ASP A 158 -2.94 -7.62 9.25
CA ASP A 158 -2.31 -8.36 10.35
C ASP A 158 -2.32 -9.86 10.04
N TYR A 159 -1.16 -10.40 9.69
CA TYR A 159 -1.01 -11.79 9.25
C TYR A 159 -1.16 -12.79 10.41
N ASP A 160 -0.97 -12.35 11.65
CA ASP A 160 -1.26 -13.20 12.81
C ASP A 160 -2.77 -13.37 13.00
N LYS A 161 -3.55 -12.32 12.69
CA LYS A 161 -5.02 -12.36 12.76
C LYS A 161 -5.63 -13.11 11.58
N PHE A 162 -5.05 -12.95 10.39
CA PHE A 162 -5.52 -13.58 9.16
C PHE A 162 -4.36 -14.35 8.50
N PRO A 163 -4.18 -15.65 8.79
CA PRO A 163 -3.04 -16.42 8.28
C PRO A 163 -3.21 -16.87 6.81
N SER A 164 -4.37 -16.65 6.19
CA SER A 164 -4.63 -16.98 4.78
C SER A 164 -5.50 -15.93 4.09
N PHE A 165 -5.38 -15.84 2.76
CA PHE A 165 -6.20 -14.95 1.94
C PHE A 165 -7.69 -15.20 2.17
N ASP A 166 -8.15 -16.46 2.13
CA ASP A 166 -9.55 -16.85 2.39
C ASP A 166 -10.09 -16.37 3.75
N SER A 167 -9.23 -16.31 4.78
CA SER A 167 -9.62 -15.83 6.11
C SER A 167 -9.78 -14.32 6.14
N TRP A 168 -8.94 -13.60 5.40
CA TRP A 168 -9.00 -12.16 5.29
C TRP A 168 -10.10 -11.69 4.33
N GLU A 169 -10.26 -12.35 3.19
CA GLU A 169 -11.19 -11.96 2.12
C GLU A 169 -12.64 -11.84 2.62
N LYS A 170 -13.03 -12.66 3.59
CA LYS A 170 -14.38 -12.65 4.18
C LYS A 170 -14.66 -11.41 5.03
N VAL A 171 -13.63 -10.79 5.59
CA VAL A 171 -13.75 -9.67 6.54
C VAL A 171 -13.22 -8.37 5.94
N ARG A 172 -12.25 -8.45 5.03
CA ARG A 172 -11.54 -7.34 4.38
C ARG A 172 -11.04 -6.30 5.39
N ASP A 173 -10.57 -6.77 6.55
CA ASP A 173 -10.06 -5.90 7.62
C ASP A 173 -8.62 -5.48 7.33
N PHE A 174 -8.33 -4.18 7.45
CA PHE A 174 -7.00 -3.63 7.20
C PHE A 174 -6.83 -2.28 7.91
N SER A 175 -5.57 -1.96 8.20
CA SER A 175 -5.12 -0.61 8.57
C SER A 175 -4.54 0.10 7.36
N ASP A 176 -4.50 1.44 7.39
CA ASP A 176 -4.06 2.27 6.26
C ASP A 176 -2.92 3.23 6.63
N GLU A 177 -2.32 3.06 7.81
CA GLU A 177 -1.15 3.81 8.27
C GLU A 177 -0.04 2.84 8.68
N ILE A 178 1.15 3.01 8.08
CA ILE A 178 2.32 2.21 8.45
C ILE A 178 2.72 2.57 9.87
N PRO A 179 2.83 1.60 10.80
CA PRO A 179 3.21 1.89 12.18
C PRO A 179 4.58 2.57 12.23
N ALA A 180 4.74 3.57 13.10
CA ALA A 180 6.06 4.08 13.43
C ALA A 180 6.82 3.04 14.25
N ARG A 181 8.07 2.75 13.86
CA ARG A 181 8.92 1.71 14.47
C ARG A 181 8.17 0.37 14.50
N TYR A 182 8.38 -0.44 15.52
CA TYR A 182 7.73 -1.74 15.66
C TYR A 182 6.40 -1.64 16.45
N GLY A 183 5.65 -0.56 16.25
CA GLY A 183 4.36 -0.30 16.90
C GLY A 183 3.19 -1.11 16.32
N LEU A 184 1.98 -0.83 16.77
CA LEU A 184 0.77 -1.43 16.18
C LEU A 184 0.30 -0.60 14.99
N ALA A 185 -0.09 -1.27 13.90
CA ALA A 185 -0.77 -0.61 12.79
C ALA A 185 -2.13 -0.08 13.27
N GLN A 186 -2.47 1.15 12.86
CA GLN A 186 -3.71 1.80 13.26
C GLN A 186 -4.51 2.21 12.03
N LYS A 187 -5.83 2.22 12.16
CA LYS A 187 -6.73 2.82 11.18
C LYS A 187 -7.20 4.15 11.72
N GLU A 188 -6.66 5.25 11.20
CA GLU A 188 -7.14 6.59 11.57
C GLU A 188 -8.56 6.75 10.97
N PRO A 189 -9.61 6.97 11.78
CA PRO A 189 -10.96 7.12 11.27
C PRO A 189 -11.14 8.46 10.56
N TYR A 190 -11.96 8.51 9.52
CA TYR A 190 -12.34 9.77 8.90
C TYR A 190 -13.28 10.55 9.84
N VAL A 191 -13.01 11.84 10.06
CA VAL A 191 -13.75 12.74 10.95
C VAL A 191 -14.02 14.07 10.26
N LYS A 192 -15.27 14.56 10.29
CA LYS A 192 -15.65 15.85 9.67
C LYS A 192 -14.92 17.02 10.34
N GLY A 193 -14.19 17.81 9.57
CA GLY A 193 -13.30 18.87 10.03
C GLY A 193 -12.06 18.39 10.81
N GLY A 194 -11.77 17.08 10.78
CA GLY A 194 -10.61 16.49 11.45
C GLY A 194 -9.33 16.53 10.59
N LYS A 195 -8.24 15.98 11.14
CA LYS A 195 -6.97 15.80 10.41
C LYS A 195 -7.14 14.91 9.18
N LYS A 196 -7.97 13.86 9.29
CA LYS A 196 -8.35 12.95 8.22
C LYS A 196 -9.84 13.13 7.93
N ASP A 197 -10.15 13.96 6.94
CA ASP A 197 -11.53 14.26 6.50
C ASP A 197 -11.73 13.84 5.02
N LEU A 198 -12.93 14.04 4.48
CA LEU A 198 -13.23 13.78 3.07
C LEU A 198 -12.41 14.71 2.17
N GLU A 199 -11.76 14.12 1.17
CA GLU A 199 -11.01 14.85 0.16
C GLU A 199 -11.97 15.48 -0.86
N THR A 200 -12.08 16.80 -0.83
CA THR A 200 -12.91 17.55 -1.80
C THR A 200 -12.14 17.95 -3.05
N ASN A 201 -10.82 17.72 -3.09
CA ASN A 201 -9.99 18.03 -4.24
C ASN A 201 -9.36 16.76 -4.81
N PHE A 202 -9.78 16.40 -6.01
CA PHE A 202 -9.37 15.18 -6.70
C PHE A 202 -9.10 15.46 -8.17
N SER A 203 -8.11 14.77 -8.73
CA SER A 203 -7.86 14.79 -10.17
C SER A 203 -8.87 13.91 -10.92
N LYS A 204 -9.06 14.19 -12.22
CA LYS A 204 -9.87 13.34 -13.10
C LYS A 204 -9.39 11.88 -13.10
N GLU A 205 -8.08 11.67 -13.08
CA GLU A 205 -7.46 10.34 -13.06
C GLU A 205 -7.82 9.58 -11.77
N GLN A 206 -7.81 10.24 -10.61
CA GLN A 206 -8.23 9.64 -9.34
C GLN A 206 -9.71 9.25 -9.37
N LEU A 207 -10.59 10.10 -9.89
CA LEU A 207 -12.01 9.77 -10.06
C LEU A 207 -12.20 8.57 -11.00
N ASP A 208 -11.48 8.53 -12.12
CA ASP A 208 -11.56 7.42 -13.07
C ASP A 208 -11.07 6.10 -12.45
N ASN A 209 -10.01 6.14 -11.63
CA ASN A 209 -9.51 4.97 -10.90
C ASN A 209 -10.47 4.51 -9.81
N MET A 210 -11.05 5.45 -9.05
CA MET A 210 -12.07 5.13 -8.05
C MET A 210 -13.33 4.53 -8.68
N ARG A 211 -13.78 5.07 -9.83
CA ARG A 211 -14.88 4.50 -10.62
C ARG A 211 -14.57 3.07 -11.06
N LYS A 212 -13.36 2.82 -11.59
CA LYS A 212 -12.94 1.46 -11.99
C LYS A 212 -12.89 0.51 -10.80
N GLY A 213 -12.36 0.95 -9.67
CA GLY A 213 -12.33 0.16 -8.43
C GLY A 213 -13.73 -0.20 -7.96
N LEU A 214 -14.64 0.78 -7.89
CA LEU A 214 -16.03 0.55 -7.52
C LEU A 214 -16.73 -0.40 -8.51
N HIS A 215 -16.51 -0.21 -9.81
CA HIS A 215 -17.03 -1.12 -10.83
C HIS A 215 -16.50 -2.55 -10.63
N ASN A 216 -15.20 -2.72 -10.40
CA ASN A 216 -14.62 -4.05 -10.19
C ASN A 216 -15.17 -4.73 -8.93
N VAL A 217 -15.45 -3.97 -7.87
CA VAL A 217 -16.07 -4.50 -6.64
C VAL A 217 -17.53 -4.89 -6.89
N LEU A 218 -18.31 -4.04 -7.55
CA LEU A 218 -19.74 -4.26 -7.75
C LEU A 218 -20.03 -5.36 -8.80
N TRP A 219 -19.26 -5.43 -9.88
CA TRP A 219 -19.43 -6.39 -10.97
C TRP A 219 -18.48 -7.59 -10.90
N GLY A 220 -17.69 -7.70 -9.84
CA GLY A 220 -16.55 -8.62 -9.67
C GLY A 220 -16.89 -10.10 -9.89
N GLY A 221 -16.87 -10.53 -11.15
CA GLY A 221 -17.10 -11.92 -11.58
C GLY A 221 -18.26 -12.12 -12.58
N GLY A 222 -19.02 -11.07 -12.93
CA GLY A 222 -20.09 -11.15 -13.94
C GLY A 222 -21.34 -11.93 -13.51
N GLY A 223 -21.47 -12.26 -12.22
CA GLY A 223 -22.59 -13.03 -11.66
C GLY A 223 -23.66 -12.20 -10.94
N THR A 224 -23.43 -10.91 -10.73
CA THR A 224 -24.38 -10.01 -10.06
C THR A 224 -25.33 -9.38 -11.09
N ASP A 225 -26.63 -9.41 -10.83
CA ASP A 225 -27.64 -8.82 -11.72
C ASP A 225 -27.48 -7.29 -11.77
N ASP A 226 -27.64 -6.69 -12.96
CA ASP A 226 -27.46 -5.25 -13.15
C ASP A 226 -28.43 -4.43 -12.28
N ASN A 227 -29.63 -4.94 -11.95
CA ASN A 227 -30.55 -4.23 -11.05
C ASN A 227 -30.05 -4.24 -9.61
N ASP A 228 -29.48 -5.36 -9.15
CA ASP A 228 -28.90 -5.47 -7.81
C ASP A 228 -27.68 -4.56 -7.68
N VAL A 229 -26.86 -4.49 -8.72
CA VAL A 229 -25.73 -3.57 -8.77
C VAL A 229 -26.20 -2.11 -8.77
N PHE A 230 -27.19 -1.76 -9.58
CA PHE A 230 -27.74 -0.41 -9.63
C PHE A 230 -28.33 0.01 -8.27
N ALA A 231 -29.14 -0.86 -7.66
CA ALA A 231 -29.71 -0.62 -6.33
C ALA A 231 -28.61 -0.44 -5.28
N SER A 232 -27.57 -1.28 -5.31
CA SER A 232 -26.43 -1.17 -4.41
C SER A 232 -25.69 0.16 -4.59
N LEU A 233 -25.42 0.57 -5.83
CA LEU A 233 -24.75 1.83 -6.13
C LEU A 233 -25.57 3.04 -5.67
N VAL A 234 -26.88 3.05 -5.95
CA VAL A 234 -27.80 4.11 -5.51
C VAL A 234 -27.83 4.19 -3.98
N ASN A 235 -27.92 3.06 -3.30
CA ASN A 235 -27.92 3.01 -1.84
C ASN A 235 -26.61 3.53 -1.24
N ILE A 236 -25.45 3.18 -1.82
CA ILE A 236 -24.15 3.73 -1.40
C ILE A 236 -24.16 5.25 -1.53
N ILE A 237 -24.55 5.77 -2.71
CA ILE A 237 -24.53 7.21 -2.99
C ILE A 237 -25.47 7.96 -2.04
N LEU A 238 -26.71 7.49 -1.87
CA LEU A 238 -27.69 8.12 -0.98
C LEU A 238 -27.22 8.09 0.48
N ALA A 239 -26.69 6.96 0.95
CA ALA A 239 -26.14 6.85 2.30
C ALA A 239 -24.98 7.82 2.53
N LYS A 240 -24.12 8.04 1.52
CA LYS A 240 -23.01 9.00 1.61
C LYS A 240 -23.46 10.45 1.57
N ILE A 241 -24.42 10.80 0.72
CA ILE A 241 -25.02 12.14 0.71
C ILE A 241 -25.66 12.46 2.06
N GLN A 242 -26.44 11.52 2.61
CA GLN A 242 -27.08 11.71 3.92
C GLN A 242 -26.03 11.86 5.03
N ASP A 243 -25.00 11.00 5.05
CA ASP A 243 -23.93 11.08 6.05
C ASP A 243 -23.21 12.44 5.94
N GLU A 244 -22.88 12.92 4.73
CA GLU A 244 -22.28 14.24 4.47
C GLU A 244 -23.11 15.42 5.01
N ASP A 245 -24.43 15.40 4.77
CA ASP A 245 -25.37 16.44 5.16
C ASP A 245 -25.59 16.49 6.69
N GLU A 246 -25.83 15.34 7.31
CA GLU A 246 -26.23 15.26 8.72
C GLU A 246 -25.06 15.30 9.71
N LYS A 247 -23.83 14.98 9.28
CA LYS A 247 -22.70 14.86 10.20
C LYS A 247 -22.29 16.22 10.78
N GLU A 248 -22.17 16.28 12.10
CA GLU A 248 -21.59 17.42 12.80
C GLU A 248 -20.05 17.38 12.78
N THR A 249 -19.41 18.55 12.80
CA THR A 249 -17.94 18.67 12.90
C THR A 249 -17.42 17.99 14.17
N GLY A 250 -16.35 17.20 14.03
CA GLY A 250 -15.76 16.40 15.11
C GLY A 250 -16.30 14.97 15.20
N ASN A 251 -17.37 14.63 14.49
CA ASN A 251 -17.92 13.28 14.46
C ASN A 251 -17.31 12.43 13.33
N LYS A 252 -17.21 11.12 13.57
CA LYS A 252 -16.70 10.14 12.59
C LYS A 252 -17.70 9.94 11.46
N TRP A 253 -17.21 9.92 10.22
CA TRP A 253 -18.01 9.53 9.07
C TRP A 253 -18.52 8.09 9.19
N GLY A 254 -19.73 7.85 8.70
CA GLY A 254 -20.38 6.55 8.69
C GLY A 254 -19.65 5.55 7.80
N GLN A 255 -19.42 4.36 8.33
CA GLN A 255 -18.94 3.22 7.55
C GLN A 255 -20.15 2.41 7.08
N VAL A 256 -20.24 2.15 5.77
CA VAL A 256 -21.26 1.25 5.23
C VAL A 256 -20.74 -0.16 5.44
N SER A 257 -21.27 -0.86 6.45
CA SER A 257 -21.04 -2.29 6.64
C SER A 257 -22.12 -3.05 5.87
N TYR A 258 -21.70 -3.85 4.88
CA TYR A 258 -22.57 -4.87 4.30
C TYR A 258 -22.63 -6.03 5.30
N ALA A 259 -23.84 -6.32 5.80
CA ALA A 259 -24.14 -7.54 6.54
C ALA A 259 -24.51 -8.65 5.56
#